data_AF-A0A1I4GKM6-F1
#
_entry.id   AF-A0A1I4GKM6-F1
#
_cell.length_a   1.000
_cell.length_b   1.000
_cell.length_c   1.000
_cell.angle_alpha   90.00
_cell.angle_beta   90.00
_cell.angle_gamma   90.00
#
_symmetry.space_group_name_H-M   'P 1'
#
loop_
_entity.id
_entity.type
_entity.pdbx_description
1 polymer ?
#
loop_
_entity_poly.entity_id
_entity_poly.type
_entity_poly.pdbx_seq_one_letter_code
_entity_poly.pdbx_strand_id
1 'polypeptide(L)' 'MHFDLVHAAVIVVALVLTNIVLKATGVVGDDDTHRWSWKRFLAYFVVVAVINIVWPM' A
#
# COMPACT_ATOMS: atom_id res chain seq x y z
N MET A 1 14.00 8.10 17.63
CA MET A 1 14.51 6.98 16.80
C MET A 1 13.65 5.71 16.88
N HIS A 2 12.90 5.44 17.97
CA HIS A 2 12.05 4.24 18.08
C HIS A 2 10.69 4.32 17.37
N PHE A 3 10.18 5.54 17.16
CA PHE A 3 8.90 5.82 16.52
C PHE A 3 8.92 5.53 15.02
N ASP A 4 10.07 5.78 14.38
CA ASP A 4 10.30 5.59 12.95
C ASP A 4 10.23 4.10 12.54
N LEU A 5 10.72 3.21 13.41
CA LEU A 5 10.71 1.76 13.17
C LEU A 5 9.28 1.19 13.19
N VAL A 6 8.44 1.66 14.13
CA VAL A 6 7.04 1.25 14.23
C VAL A 6 6.27 1.80 13.03
N HIS A 7 6.55 3.04 12.63
CA HIS A 7 5.99 3.64 11.42
C HIS A 7 6.31 2.85 10.17
N ALA A 8 7.58 2.51 9.98
CA ALA A 8 8.03 1.69 8.85
C ALA A 8 7.33 0.32 8.86
N ALA A 9 7.22 -0.33 10.02
CA ALA A 9 6.53 -1.61 10.16
C ALA A 9 5.05 -1.52 9.76
N VAL A 10 4.33 -0.48 10.22
CA VAL A 10 2.92 -0.26 9.88
C VAL A 10 2.75 -0.02 8.38
N ILE A 11 3.61 0.78 7.77
CA ILE A 11 3.59 1.03 6.32
C ILE A 11 3.81 -0.28 5.57
N VAL A 12 4.83 -1.08 5.93
CA VAL A 12 5.09 -2.36 5.26
C VAL A 12 3.90 -3.30 5.37
N VAL A 13 3.30 -3.44 6.55
CA VAL A 13 2.10 -4.27 6.76
C VAL A 13 0.93 -3.79 5.91
N ALA A 14 0.69 -2.48 5.87
CA ALA A 14 -0.38 -1.90 5.07
C ALA A 14 -0.16 -2.07 3.57
N LEU A 15 1.07 -1.94 3.07
CA LEU A 15 1.41 -2.18 1.66
C LEU A 15 1.18 -3.66 1.28
N VAL A 16 1.53 -4.60 2.15
CA VAL A 16 1.28 -6.04 1.94
C VAL A 16 -0.21 -6.33 1.90
N LEU A 17 -0.98 -5.84 2.88
CA LEU A 17 -2.44 -5.96 2.92
C LEU A 17 -3.09 -5.37 1.66
N THR A 18 -2.63 -4.21 1.23
CA THR A 18 -3.14 -3.54 0.01
C THR A 18 -2.91 -4.39 -1.22
N ASN A 19 -1.73 -5.01 -1.37
CA ASN A 19 -1.45 -5.89 -2.49
C ASN A 19 -2.37 -7.12 -2.49
N ILE A 20 -2.60 -7.72 -1.31
CA ILE A 20 -3.53 -8.84 -1.13
C ILE A 20 -4.94 -8.42 -1.52
N VAL A 21 -5.43 -7.29 -1.01
CA VAL A 21 -6.78 -6.78 -1.30
C VAL A 21 -6.93 -6.44 -2.79
N LEU A 22 -5.93 -5.84 -3.42
CA LEU A 22 -5.95 -5.52 -4.86
C LEU A 22 -6.00 -6.77 -5.74
N LYS A 23 -5.29 -7.84 -5.33
CA LYS A 23 -5.38 -9.14 -6.00
C LYS A 23 -6.74 -9.80 -5.76
N ALA A 24 -7.23 -9.79 -4.53
CA ALA A 24 -8.50 -10.41 -4.15
C ALA A 24 -9.71 -9.73 -4.79
N THR A 25 -9.66 -8.41 -4.96
CA THR A 25 -10.72 -7.62 -5.61
C THR A 25 -10.68 -7.70 -7.14
N GLY A 26 -9.68 -8.36 -7.73
CA GLY A 26 -9.49 -8.45 -9.17
C GLY A 26 -9.16 -7.10 -9.84
N VAL A 27 -8.90 -6.05 -9.06
CA VAL A 27 -8.50 -4.72 -9.57
C VAL A 27 -7.18 -4.82 -10.32
N VAL A 28 -6.32 -5.74 -9.89
CA VAL A 28 -5.05 -6.10 -10.51
C VAL A 28 -5.14 -7.57 -10.91
N GLY A 29 -5.38 -7.82 -12.20
CA GLY A 29 -5.32 -9.17 -12.78
C GLY A 29 -3.90 -9.71 -12.86
N ASP A 30 -3.76 -11.02 -13.04
CA ASP A 30 -2.45 -11.69 -13.13
C ASP A 30 -1.59 -11.13 -14.28
N ASP A 31 -2.24 -10.75 -15.40
CA ASP A 31 -1.66 -10.04 -16.56
C ASP A 31 -1.03 -8.67 -16.23
N ASP A 32 -1.51 -7.99 -15.17
CA ASP A 32 -1.02 -6.67 -14.75
C ASP A 32 0.20 -6.77 -13.81
N THR A 33 0.71 -7.97 -13.53
CA THR A 33 1.91 -8.14 -12.69
C THR A 33 3.18 -7.64 -13.38
N HIS A 34 3.22 -7.64 -14.71
CA HIS A 34 4.40 -7.24 -15.49
C HIS A 34 4.30 -5.83 -16.11
N ARG A 35 3.10 -5.23 -16.16
CA ARG A 35 2.91 -3.84 -16.62
C ARG A 35 2.79 -2.91 -15.43
N TRP A 36 3.41 -1.74 -15.55
CA TRP A 36 3.33 -0.69 -14.55
C TRP A 36 1.87 -0.22 -14.44
N SER A 37 1.14 -0.79 -13.48
CA SER A 37 -0.29 -0.55 -13.32
C SER A 37 -0.52 0.72 -12.52
N TRP A 38 -1.01 1.78 -13.18
CA TRP A 38 -1.39 3.04 -12.52
C TRP A 38 -2.33 2.82 -11.33
N LYS A 39 -3.14 1.76 -11.38
CA LYS A 39 -4.03 1.33 -10.30
C LYS A 39 -3.26 0.93 -9.03
N ARG A 40 -2.15 0.19 -9.15
CA ARG A 40 -1.28 -0.15 -8.01
C ARG A 40 -0.65 1.11 -7.42
N PHE A 41 -0.17 2.01 -8.28
CA PHE A 41 0.43 3.26 -7.82
C PHE A 41 -0.57 4.11 -7.03
N LEU A 42 -1.79 4.28 -7.56
CA LEU A 42 -2.85 5.02 -6.87
C LEU A 42 -3.25 4.36 -5.55
N ALA A 43 -3.39 3.03 -5.53
CA ALA A 43 -3.74 2.31 -4.30
C ALA A 43 -2.65 2.44 -3.22
N TYR A 44 -1.38 2.33 -3.60
CA TYR A 44 -0.27 2.58 -2.68
C TYR A 44 -0.22 4.03 -2.19
N PHE A 45 -0.46 4.99 -3.08
CA PHE A 45 -0.53 6.41 -2.72
C PHE A 45 -1.65 6.68 -1.71
N VAL A 46 -2.86 6.14 -1.94
CA VAL A 46 -3.98 6.27 -1.02
C VAL A 46 -3.65 5.67 0.35
N VAL A 47 -3.02 4.50 0.39
CA VAL A 47 -2.67 3.84 1.65
C VAL A 47 -1.65 4.65 2.44
N VAL A 48 -0.60 5.14 1.78
CA VAL A 48 0.39 6.00 2.42
C VAL A 48 -0.26 7.31 2.89
N ALA A 49 -1.15 7.90 2.09
CA ALA A 49 -1.88 9.11 2.46
C ALA A 49 -2.80 8.89 3.68
N VAL A 50 -3.52 7.76 3.74
CA VAL A 50 -4.38 7.41 4.88
C VAL A 50 -3.55 7.23 6.15
N ILE A 51 -2.42 6.51 6.06
CA ILE A 51 -1.51 6.34 7.21
C ILE A 51 -0.97 7.70 7.67
N ASN A 52 -0.61 8.57 6.72
CA ASN A 52 -0.12 9.91 7.02
C ASN A 52 -1.20 10.81 7.64
N ILE A 53 -2.49 10.65 7.28
CA ILE A 53 -3.60 11.38 7.92
C ILE A 53 -3.90 10.85 9.33
N VAL A 54 -3.95 9.53 9.50
CA VAL A 54 -4.27 8.90 10.81
C VAL A 54 -3.13 9.13 11.79
N TRP A 55 -1.91 9.12 11.29
CA TRP A 55 -0.72 9.38 12.08
C TRP A 55 0.24 10.30 11.31
N PRO A 56 -0.02 11.62 11.40
CA PRO A 56 0.88 12.60 10.84
C PRO A 56 2.14 12.60 11.70
N MET A 57 3.28 12.29 11.07
CA MET A 57 4.58 12.64 11.64
C MET A 57 4.89 14.11 11.39
#